data_AF-A0A494R338-F1
#
_entry.id   AF-A0A494R338-F1
#
_cell.length_a   1.000
_cell.length_b   1.000
_cell.length_c   1.000
_cell.angle_alpha   90.00
_cell.angle_beta   90.00
_cell.angle_gamma   90.00
#
_symmetry.space_group_name_H-M   'P 1'
#
loop_
_entity.id
_entity.type
_entity.pdbx_description
1 polymer ?
#
loop_
_entity_poly.entity_id
_entity_poly.type
_entity_poly.pdbx_seq_one_letter_code
_entity_poly.pdbx_strand_id
1 'polypeptide(L)'
;MSAIVKALPVTPISAIGKAYGGGFVTGVTVENGQRYLNITAGAAHELKGAWGARGVIIEGAGSFTDSRSNTESMAAAGSELAQKVLTLEIDGFTDWAIPARDVQELQYRHFKPTTEENYCWGRDGDNPNSLPVGQLYTSEFPAQTVFPAFQDDGEEAFSGSWYWSSSQRSASIAFGMHFGDGNQVSTGKDNELRARPVRRELIID
;
A
#
# COMPACT_ATOMS: atom_id res chain seq x y z
N MET A 1 -9.14 4.30 28.16
CA MET A 1 -9.03 5.68 27.62
C MET A 1 -9.77 5.68 26.30
N SER A 2 -10.85 6.47 26.22
CA SER A 2 -11.82 6.42 25.13
C SER A 2 -11.20 7.00 23.86
N ALA A 3 -10.96 6.18 22.85
CA ALA A 3 -10.58 6.68 21.53
C ALA A 3 -11.76 7.47 20.98
N ILE A 4 -11.58 8.77 20.80
CA ILE A 4 -12.54 9.62 20.11
C ILE A 4 -12.59 9.10 18.67
N VAL A 5 -13.66 8.41 18.31
CA VAL A 5 -13.96 8.02 16.93
C VAL A 5 -14.15 9.33 16.17
N LYS A 6 -13.10 9.79 15.51
CA LYS A 6 -13.18 10.92 14.57
C LYS A 6 -14.12 10.46 13.46
N ALA A 7 -15.28 11.10 13.33
CA ALA A 7 -16.27 10.76 12.32
C ALA A 7 -15.63 10.75 10.93
N LEU A 8 -15.94 9.70 10.14
CA LEU A 8 -15.50 9.61 8.76
C LEU A 8 -15.99 10.84 7.97
N PRO A 9 -15.15 11.43 7.11
CA PRO A 9 -15.59 12.51 6.23
C PRO A 9 -16.72 12.05 5.31
N VAL A 10 -17.64 12.99 5.02
CA VAL A 10 -18.90 12.81 4.26
C VAL A 10 -18.69 12.15 2.88
N THR A 11 -17.46 12.11 2.36
CA THR A 11 -17.07 11.21 1.26
C THR A 11 -15.59 10.78 1.42
N PRO A 12 -15.27 9.47 1.45
CA PRO A 12 -13.91 8.95 1.57
C PRO A 12 -12.89 9.55 0.58
N ILE A 13 -13.33 9.84 -0.66
CA ILE A 13 -12.47 10.44 -1.69
C ILE A 13 -12.01 11.85 -1.29
N SER A 14 -12.89 12.65 -0.67
CA SER A 14 -12.55 14.00 -0.18
C SER A 14 -11.55 14.00 0.98
N ALA A 15 -11.23 12.81 1.50
CA ALA A 15 -10.37 12.61 2.64
C ALA A 15 -8.94 12.23 2.27
N ILE A 16 -8.69 11.85 1.02
CA ILE A 16 -7.37 11.41 0.56
C ILE A 16 -6.32 12.46 0.95
N GLY A 17 -5.19 11.99 1.50
CA GLY A 17 -4.10 12.82 2.02
C GLY A 17 -4.32 13.42 3.41
N LYS A 18 -5.51 13.31 4.01
CA LYS A 18 -5.77 13.83 5.36
C LYS A 18 -5.36 12.84 6.44
N ALA A 19 -4.85 13.37 7.55
CA ALA A 19 -4.50 12.59 8.73
C ALA A 19 -5.74 11.95 9.40
N TYR A 20 -5.69 10.63 9.56
CA TYR A 20 -6.74 9.79 10.13
C TYR A 20 -6.18 8.46 10.59
N GLY A 21 -6.65 7.94 11.74
CA GLY A 21 -6.35 6.58 12.17
C GLY A 21 -4.86 6.23 12.30
N GLY A 22 -4.03 7.19 12.74
CA GLY A 22 -2.57 7.01 12.88
C GLY A 22 -1.76 7.14 11.59
N GLY A 23 -2.38 7.57 10.49
CA GLY A 23 -1.71 7.78 9.21
C GLY A 23 -2.51 8.71 8.30
N PHE A 24 -2.47 8.47 7.00
CA PHE A 24 -3.10 9.29 5.97
C PHE A 24 -4.05 8.47 5.11
N VAL A 25 -5.27 9.00 4.91
CA VAL A 25 -6.25 8.32 4.05
C VAL A 25 -5.69 8.21 2.63
N THR A 26 -5.63 6.99 2.11
CA THR A 26 -5.01 6.66 0.81
C THR A 26 -6.04 6.44 -0.28
N GLY A 27 -7.21 5.90 0.06
CA GLY A 27 -8.26 5.59 -0.90
C GLY A 27 -9.20 4.52 -0.39
N VAL A 28 -10.06 4.01 -1.27
CA VAL A 28 -11.04 2.98 -0.94
C VAL A 28 -10.84 1.75 -1.82
N THR A 29 -10.86 0.58 -1.21
CA THR A 29 -10.97 -0.70 -1.92
C THR A 29 -12.33 -1.35 -1.65
N VAL A 30 -12.77 -2.19 -2.59
CA VAL A 30 -13.97 -3.01 -2.50
C VAL A 30 -13.56 -4.47 -2.44
N GLU A 31 -14.01 -5.18 -1.40
CA GLU A 31 -13.77 -6.60 -1.22
C GLU A 31 -15.10 -7.26 -0.85
N ASN A 32 -15.53 -8.24 -1.65
CA ASN A 32 -16.81 -8.95 -1.46
C ASN A 32 -18.03 -8.01 -1.29
N GLY A 33 -18.05 -6.88 -2.02
CA GLY A 33 -19.11 -5.87 -1.95
C GLY A 33 -19.01 -4.92 -0.75
N GLN A 34 -18.06 -5.13 0.16
CA GLN A 34 -17.79 -4.23 1.28
C GLN A 34 -16.73 -3.20 0.90
N ARG A 35 -16.87 -1.97 1.41
CA ARG A 35 -15.95 -0.87 1.14
C ARG A 35 -15.02 -0.67 2.33
N TYR A 36 -13.73 -0.56 2.06
CA TYR A 36 -12.70 -0.36 3.06
C TYR A 36 -11.93 0.92 2.80
N LEU A 37 -11.84 1.79 3.80
CA LEU A 37 -10.95 2.94 3.81
C LEU A 37 -9.53 2.46 4.09
N ASN A 38 -8.60 2.72 3.18
CA ASN A 38 -7.19 2.39 3.36
C ASN A 38 -6.43 3.60 3.90
N ILE A 39 -5.56 3.36 4.88
CA ILE A 39 -4.81 4.37 5.61
C ILE A 39 -3.33 3.97 5.55
N THR A 40 -2.48 4.87 5.08
CA THR A 40 -1.03 4.67 4.95
C THR A 40 -0.31 5.29 6.14
N ALA A 41 0.61 4.54 6.76
CA ALA A 41 1.48 5.04 7.82
C ALA A 41 2.42 6.12 7.29
N GLY A 42 2.90 7.00 8.18
CA GLY A 42 3.83 8.08 7.80
C GLY A 42 5.26 7.63 7.45
N ALA A 43 6.06 8.60 7.01
CA ALA A 43 7.44 8.47 6.56
C ALA A 43 8.33 7.68 7.53
N ALA A 44 8.17 7.96 8.81
CA ALA A 44 8.98 7.42 9.90
C ALA A 44 8.81 5.90 10.10
N HIS A 45 7.77 5.29 9.51
CA HIS A 45 7.42 3.88 9.72
C HIS A 45 7.69 2.99 8.50
N GLU A 46 8.38 3.50 7.48
CA GLU A 46 8.86 2.63 6.39
C GLU A 46 9.90 1.65 6.88
N LEU A 47 9.75 0.43 6.40
CA LEU A 47 10.64 -0.68 6.69
C LEU A 47 11.23 -1.19 5.39
N LYS A 48 12.43 -1.75 5.45
CA LYS A 48 13.09 -2.40 4.32
C LYS A 48 13.45 -3.82 4.68
N GLY A 49 13.28 -4.75 3.74
CA GLY A 49 13.69 -6.13 3.91
C GLY A 49 13.28 -7.04 2.75
N ALA A 50 13.68 -8.29 2.84
CA ALA A 50 13.22 -9.33 1.93
C ALA A 50 11.72 -9.60 2.12
N TRP A 51 11.04 -9.95 1.03
CA TRP A 51 9.64 -10.37 1.08
C TRP A 51 9.51 -11.73 1.80
N GLY A 52 10.41 -12.67 1.48
CA GLY A 52 10.47 -14.00 2.08
C GLY A 52 11.35 -14.96 1.28
N ALA A 53 11.35 -16.25 1.65
CA ALA A 53 12.11 -17.27 0.93
C ALA A 53 11.53 -17.54 -0.48
N ARG A 54 12.41 -17.88 -1.42
CA ARG A 54 12.02 -18.36 -2.76
C ARG A 54 11.70 -19.85 -2.74
N GLY A 55 11.00 -20.29 -3.79
CA GLY A 55 10.70 -21.71 -4.02
C GLY A 55 9.52 -22.26 -3.22
N VAL A 56 8.86 -21.43 -2.41
CA VAL A 56 7.71 -21.82 -1.58
C VAL A 56 6.52 -20.90 -1.86
N ILE A 57 5.36 -21.51 -2.08
CA ILE A 57 4.06 -20.82 -2.08
C ILE A 57 3.64 -20.66 -0.62
N ILE A 58 3.43 -19.42 -0.19
CA ILE A 58 2.78 -19.12 1.08
C ILE A 58 1.28 -19.07 0.81
N GLU A 59 0.54 -20.03 1.36
CA GLU A 59 -0.93 -19.99 1.33
C GLU A 59 -1.44 -18.79 2.14
N GLY A 60 -2.49 -18.13 1.67
CA GLY A 60 -3.04 -16.93 2.32
C GLY A 60 -2.33 -15.61 1.97
N ALA A 61 -1.17 -15.63 1.31
CA ALA A 61 -0.46 -14.42 0.87
C ALA A 61 -0.80 -13.96 -0.56
N GLY A 62 -1.97 -14.35 -1.09
CA GLY A 62 -2.35 -14.14 -2.49
C GLY A 62 -3.37 -13.03 -2.74
N SER A 63 -3.93 -12.41 -1.69
CA SER A 63 -4.99 -11.41 -1.85
C SER A 63 -4.44 -10.12 -2.47
N PHE A 64 -5.23 -9.41 -3.27
CA PHE A 64 -4.87 -8.08 -3.78
C PHE A 64 -5.39 -6.93 -2.90
N THR A 65 -6.30 -7.23 -1.97
CA THR A 65 -6.97 -6.24 -1.11
C THR A 65 -6.76 -6.51 0.38
N ASP A 66 -6.70 -7.78 0.79
CA ASP A 66 -6.53 -8.16 2.20
C ASP A 66 -5.05 -8.13 2.61
N SER A 67 -4.57 -6.91 2.82
CA SER A 67 -3.19 -6.63 3.26
C SER A 67 -2.84 -7.35 4.56
N ARG A 68 -3.79 -7.41 5.50
CA ARG A 68 -3.56 -7.98 6.83
C ARG A 68 -3.41 -9.50 6.76
N SER A 69 -4.35 -10.20 6.12
CA SER A 69 -4.27 -11.65 5.97
C SER A 69 -3.00 -12.10 5.24
N ASN A 70 -2.60 -11.37 4.18
CA ASN A 70 -1.35 -11.65 3.49
C ASN A 70 -0.15 -11.51 4.43
N THR A 71 -0.07 -10.39 5.17
CA THR A 71 1.07 -10.07 6.03
C THR A 71 1.19 -11.07 7.19
N GLU A 72 0.06 -11.49 7.77
CA GLU A 72 0.03 -12.55 8.80
C GLU A 72 0.54 -13.89 8.25
N SER A 73 0.13 -14.25 7.04
CA SER A 73 0.60 -15.47 6.37
C SER A 73 2.11 -15.40 6.06
N MET A 74 2.60 -14.24 5.60
CA MET A 74 4.03 -13.99 5.39
C MET A 74 4.82 -14.13 6.70
N ALA A 75 4.33 -13.54 7.79
CA ALA A 75 5.00 -13.59 9.09
C ALA A 75 5.06 -15.01 9.66
N ALA A 76 3.97 -15.78 9.53
CA ALA A 76 3.90 -17.18 9.91
C ALA A 76 4.88 -18.06 9.10
N ALA A 77 5.12 -17.70 7.85
CA ALA A 77 6.12 -18.34 6.99
C ALA A 77 7.57 -17.85 7.23
N GLY A 78 7.80 -16.99 8.22
CA GLY A 78 9.13 -16.53 8.62
C GLY A 78 9.63 -15.26 7.91
N SER A 79 8.76 -14.49 7.25
CA SER A 79 9.14 -13.17 6.71
C SER A 79 9.42 -12.18 7.83
N GLU A 80 10.69 -11.82 8.04
CA GLU A 80 11.09 -10.84 9.05
C GLU A 80 10.48 -9.46 8.81
N LEU A 81 10.33 -9.05 7.55
CA LEU A 81 9.70 -7.78 7.19
C LEU A 81 8.24 -7.76 7.66
N ALA A 82 7.48 -8.82 7.37
CA ALA A 82 6.10 -8.94 7.80
C ALA A 82 5.98 -9.00 9.32
N GLN A 83 6.85 -9.75 9.99
CA GLN A 83 6.90 -9.81 11.46
C GLN A 83 7.09 -8.42 12.07
N LYS A 84 8.05 -7.63 11.56
CA LYS A 84 8.29 -6.25 12.02
C LYS A 84 7.05 -5.37 11.82
N VAL A 85 6.41 -5.44 10.65
CA VAL A 85 5.20 -4.66 10.36
C VAL A 85 4.07 -4.99 11.32
N LEU A 86 3.84 -6.27 11.63
CA LEU A 86 2.77 -6.70 12.55
C LEU A 86 3.01 -6.29 14.01
N THR A 87 4.24 -5.92 14.37
CA THR A 87 4.56 -5.40 15.72
C THR A 87 4.42 -3.89 15.86
N LEU A 88 4.12 -3.17 14.77
CA LEU A 88 3.97 -1.72 14.82
C LEU A 88 2.76 -1.32 15.66
N GLU A 89 2.99 -0.34 16.53
CA GLU A 89 1.96 0.45 17.20
C GLU A 89 2.19 1.91 16.82
N ILE A 90 1.24 2.51 16.11
CA ILE A 90 1.31 3.90 15.64
C ILE A 90 0.04 4.58 16.11
N ASP A 91 0.19 5.61 16.95
CA ASP A 91 -0.92 6.35 17.55
C ASP A 91 -2.00 5.46 18.21
N GLY A 92 -1.58 4.32 18.80
CA GLY A 92 -2.45 3.35 19.45
C GLY A 92 -3.13 2.33 18.52
N PHE A 93 -2.80 2.32 17.23
CA PHE A 93 -3.29 1.33 16.26
C PHE A 93 -2.25 0.23 16.02
N THR A 94 -2.68 -1.03 16.02
CA THR A 94 -1.82 -2.24 15.93
C THR A 94 -2.16 -3.17 14.75
N ASP A 95 -3.08 -2.75 13.90
CA ASP A 95 -3.62 -3.48 12.75
C ASP A 95 -2.87 -3.18 11.44
N TRP A 96 -1.63 -2.70 11.53
CA TRP A 96 -0.76 -2.41 10.39
C TRP A 96 -0.33 -3.66 9.62
N ALA A 97 -0.14 -3.52 8.31
CA ALA A 97 0.17 -4.58 7.38
C ALA A 97 0.99 -4.07 6.17
N ILE A 98 1.68 -4.96 5.47
CA ILE A 98 2.29 -4.64 4.18
C ILE A 98 1.16 -4.54 3.14
N PRO A 99 1.08 -3.48 2.32
CA PRO A 99 -0.04 -3.27 1.41
C PRO A 99 -0.14 -4.38 0.36
N ALA A 100 -1.33 -4.95 0.20
CA ALA A 100 -1.63 -5.84 -0.92
C ALA A 100 -1.61 -5.05 -2.25
N ARG A 101 -1.51 -5.74 -3.39
CA ARG A 101 -1.17 -5.13 -4.70
C ARG A 101 -2.03 -3.91 -5.01
N ASP A 102 -3.34 -4.06 -4.86
CA ASP A 102 -4.31 -3.04 -5.25
C ASP A 102 -4.45 -1.96 -4.16
N VAL A 103 -3.98 -2.22 -2.94
CA VAL A 103 -3.83 -1.20 -1.89
C VAL A 103 -2.56 -0.38 -2.11
N GLN A 104 -1.46 -1.02 -2.51
CA GLN A 104 -0.19 -0.36 -2.85
C GLN A 104 -0.35 0.54 -4.08
N GLU A 105 -1.12 0.09 -5.08
CA GLU A 105 -1.43 0.89 -6.26
C GLU A 105 -2.07 2.23 -5.87
N LEU A 106 -2.96 2.25 -4.88
CA LEU A 106 -3.57 3.49 -4.37
C LEU A 106 -2.56 4.41 -3.67
N GLN A 107 -1.52 3.86 -3.03
CA GLN A 107 -0.44 4.67 -2.48
C GLN A 107 0.26 5.45 -3.58
N TYR A 108 0.68 4.80 -4.66
CA TYR A 108 1.31 5.50 -5.78
C TYR A 108 0.33 6.43 -6.51
N ARG A 109 -0.89 5.97 -6.81
CA ARG A 109 -1.89 6.75 -7.54
C ARG A 109 -2.17 8.11 -6.89
N HIS A 110 -2.22 8.16 -5.56
CA HIS A 110 -2.56 9.38 -4.83
C HIS A 110 -1.36 10.10 -4.23
N PHE A 111 -0.24 9.41 -4.01
CA PHE A 111 0.96 9.93 -3.36
C PHE A 111 2.22 9.78 -4.22
N LYS A 112 2.09 9.80 -5.55
CA LYS A 112 3.23 9.85 -6.47
C LYS A 112 4.14 11.03 -6.07
N PRO A 113 5.39 10.77 -5.65
CA PRO A 113 6.25 11.81 -5.12
C PRO A 113 6.93 12.63 -6.22
N THR A 114 7.18 12.05 -7.38
CA THR A 114 8.02 12.64 -8.43
C THR A 114 7.22 13.35 -9.52
N THR A 115 7.91 14.19 -10.30
CA THR A 115 7.42 14.72 -11.58
C THR A 115 7.82 13.86 -12.79
N GLU A 116 8.38 12.68 -12.58
CA GLU A 116 8.81 11.79 -13.67
C GLU A 116 7.59 11.33 -14.49
N GLU A 117 7.78 11.08 -15.79
CA GLU A 117 6.74 10.43 -16.60
C GLU A 117 6.49 9.01 -16.09
N ASN A 118 5.24 8.54 -16.15
CA ASN A 118 4.94 7.17 -15.78
C ASN A 118 5.48 6.19 -16.84
N TYR A 119 5.97 5.04 -16.38
CA TYR A 119 6.51 3.97 -17.24
C TYR A 119 5.45 3.37 -18.18
N CYS A 120 4.21 3.25 -17.69
CA CYS A 120 3.01 2.89 -18.49
C CYS A 120 3.10 1.59 -19.28
N TRP A 121 3.65 0.53 -18.69
CA TRP A 121 3.79 -0.74 -19.39
C TRP A 121 2.71 -1.74 -19.01
N GLY A 122 2.10 -2.35 -20.03
CA GLY A 122 1.16 -3.45 -19.85
C GLY A 122 -0.11 -3.05 -19.10
N ARG A 123 -0.18 -3.39 -17.80
CA ARG A 123 -1.34 -3.17 -16.93
C ARG A 123 -1.03 -2.28 -15.72
N ASP A 124 0.03 -1.46 -15.81
CA ASP A 124 0.33 -0.48 -14.78
C ASP A 124 -0.91 0.40 -14.52
N GLY A 125 -1.32 0.46 -13.26
CA GLY A 125 -2.51 1.18 -12.82
C GLY A 125 -3.84 0.43 -12.91
N ASP A 126 -3.92 -0.77 -13.50
CA ASP A 126 -5.16 -1.56 -13.47
C ASP A 126 -5.51 -1.97 -12.04
N ASN A 127 -6.59 -1.38 -11.52
CA ASN A 127 -7.08 -1.62 -10.16
C ASN A 127 -8.62 -1.76 -10.16
N PRO A 128 -9.15 -2.94 -10.50
CA PRO A 128 -10.59 -3.20 -10.49
C PRO A 128 -11.19 -3.21 -9.07
N ASN A 129 -10.34 -3.30 -8.04
CA ASN A 129 -10.75 -3.35 -6.65
C ASN A 129 -10.81 -1.97 -5.98
N SER A 130 -10.40 -0.89 -6.63
CA SER A 130 -10.51 0.45 -6.06
C SER A 130 -11.88 1.09 -6.29
N LEU A 131 -12.22 2.08 -5.47
CA LEU A 131 -13.38 2.95 -5.66
C LEU A 131 -12.94 4.42 -5.70
N PRO A 132 -13.05 5.12 -6.86
CA PRO A 132 -13.50 4.61 -8.16
C PRO A 132 -12.56 3.55 -8.75
N VAL A 133 -13.04 2.77 -9.72
CA VAL A 133 -12.25 1.73 -10.41
C VAL A 133 -11.04 2.38 -11.09
N GLY A 134 -9.85 1.93 -10.71
CA GLY A 134 -8.58 2.46 -11.17
C GLY A 134 -8.31 2.05 -12.60
N GLN A 135 -8.13 3.05 -13.46
CA GLN A 135 -7.75 2.86 -14.85
C GLN A 135 -6.24 2.80 -15.01
N LEU A 136 -5.80 2.26 -16.15
CA LEU A 136 -4.40 2.22 -16.56
C LEU A 136 -3.74 3.59 -16.46
N TYR A 137 -2.45 3.59 -16.13
CA TYR A 137 -1.64 4.79 -16.16
C TYR A 137 -1.44 5.28 -17.59
N THR A 138 -1.35 6.60 -17.73
CA THR A 138 -0.82 7.28 -18.93
C THR A 138 0.50 7.94 -18.55
N SER A 139 1.30 8.36 -19.53
CA SER A 139 2.58 9.03 -19.27
C SER A 139 2.44 10.21 -18.29
N GLU A 140 1.26 10.83 -18.26
CA GLU A 140 0.91 11.98 -17.40
C GLU A 140 0.02 11.63 -16.20
N PHE A 141 -0.57 10.43 -16.13
CA PHE A 141 -1.50 10.04 -15.07
C PHE A 141 -1.12 8.70 -14.39
N PRO A 142 -0.95 8.65 -13.06
CA PRO A 142 -1.07 9.76 -12.11
C PRO A 142 0.02 10.81 -12.32
N ALA A 143 -0.37 12.09 -12.16
CA ALA A 143 0.57 13.19 -12.03
C ALA A 143 1.20 13.16 -10.62
N GLN A 144 2.25 13.96 -10.40
CA GLN A 144 2.76 14.20 -9.06
C GLN A 144 1.59 14.59 -8.13
N THR A 145 1.61 14.08 -6.90
CA THR A 145 0.58 14.38 -5.92
C THR A 145 0.49 15.88 -5.65
N VAL A 146 -0.73 16.37 -5.38
CA VAL A 146 -0.98 17.77 -4.99
C VAL A 146 -0.71 18.02 -3.50
N PHE A 147 -0.39 16.99 -2.73
CA PHE A 147 -0.13 17.10 -1.29
C PHE A 147 1.37 17.38 -1.06
N PRO A 148 1.78 18.60 -0.64
CA PRO A 148 3.20 18.95 -0.55
C PRO A 148 4.02 18.03 0.37
N ALA A 149 3.39 17.48 1.42
CA ALA A 149 4.05 16.54 2.31
C ALA A 149 4.47 15.23 1.61
N PHE A 150 3.80 14.84 0.53
CA PHE A 150 4.07 13.62 -0.23
C PHE A 150 4.82 13.85 -1.55
N GLN A 151 5.08 15.09 -1.93
CA GLN A 151 5.95 15.41 -3.06
C GLN A 151 7.42 15.14 -2.70
N ASP A 152 8.30 15.04 -3.68
CA ASP A 152 9.75 14.95 -3.44
C ASP A 152 10.23 16.00 -2.41
N ASP A 153 11.13 15.57 -1.53
CA ASP A 153 11.60 16.32 -0.35
C ASP A 153 10.55 16.64 0.73
N GLY A 154 9.29 16.24 0.53
CA GLY A 154 8.23 16.32 1.52
C GLY A 154 8.45 15.36 2.70
N GLU A 155 7.93 15.74 3.87
CA GLU A 155 8.14 14.99 5.12
C GLU A 155 7.53 13.58 5.11
N GLU A 156 6.49 13.35 4.29
CA GLU A 156 5.78 12.09 4.11
C GLU A 156 6.09 11.41 2.77
N ALA A 157 7.04 11.96 2.00
CA ALA A 157 7.34 11.50 0.65
C ALA A 157 7.69 10.00 0.62
N PHE A 158 7.16 9.32 -0.39
CA PHE A 158 7.74 8.04 -0.79
C PHE A 158 9.09 8.29 -1.46
N SER A 159 10.03 7.37 -1.27
CA SER A 159 11.25 7.41 -2.09
C SER A 159 10.94 7.01 -3.52
N GLY A 160 11.58 7.63 -4.51
CA GLY A 160 11.56 7.18 -5.92
C GLY A 160 12.30 5.86 -6.09
N SER A 161 11.75 4.78 -5.53
CA SER A 161 12.37 3.46 -5.42
C SER A 161 11.31 2.36 -5.39
N TRP A 162 11.75 1.11 -5.40
CA TRP A 162 10.90 -0.07 -5.29
C TRP A 162 10.32 -0.31 -3.89
N TYR A 163 9.03 -0.63 -3.87
CA TYR A 163 8.25 -1.05 -2.70
C TYR A 163 7.60 -2.42 -2.91
N TRP A 164 7.57 -3.22 -1.86
CA TRP A 164 6.89 -4.49 -1.79
C TRP A 164 5.38 -4.34 -1.62
N SER A 165 4.65 -5.17 -2.39
CA SER A 165 3.32 -5.58 -2.01
C SER A 165 3.37 -6.86 -1.17
N SER A 166 2.39 -7.08 -0.28
CA SER A 166 2.18 -8.36 0.39
C SER A 166 1.60 -9.45 -0.52
N SER A 167 1.19 -9.11 -1.74
CA SER A 167 0.64 -10.07 -2.69
C SER A 167 1.74 -10.91 -3.35
N GLN A 168 1.65 -12.22 -3.17
CA GLN A 168 2.49 -13.22 -3.81
C GLN A 168 2.06 -13.44 -5.26
N ARG A 169 3.03 -13.49 -6.18
CA ARG A 169 2.77 -13.86 -7.58
C ARG A 169 3.01 -15.35 -7.84
N SER A 170 4.09 -15.90 -7.27
CA SER A 170 4.41 -17.32 -7.37
C SER A 170 5.32 -17.77 -6.22
N ALA A 171 5.82 -19.00 -6.29
CA ALA A 171 6.75 -19.55 -5.32
C ALA A 171 8.04 -18.71 -5.20
N SER A 172 8.46 -18.03 -6.26
CA SER A 172 9.75 -17.33 -6.33
C SER A 172 9.67 -15.81 -6.38
N ILE A 173 8.52 -15.24 -6.76
CA ILE A 173 8.38 -13.80 -6.99
C ILE A 173 7.11 -13.24 -6.32
N ALA A 174 7.18 -11.99 -5.91
CA ALA A 174 6.08 -11.21 -5.35
C ALA A 174 5.91 -9.89 -6.12
N PHE A 175 4.74 -9.28 -6.02
CA PHE A 175 4.47 -8.00 -6.68
C PHE A 175 5.22 -6.87 -6.00
N GLY A 176 5.72 -5.93 -6.80
CA GLY A 176 6.32 -4.70 -6.32
C GLY A 176 6.08 -3.56 -7.31
N MET A 177 6.26 -2.35 -6.81
CA MET A 177 5.98 -1.13 -7.55
C MET A 177 7.10 -0.11 -7.35
N HIS A 178 7.55 0.51 -8.42
CA HIS A 178 8.51 1.61 -8.36
C HIS A 178 7.77 2.93 -8.16
N PHE A 179 8.13 3.68 -7.12
CA PHE A 179 7.47 4.94 -6.77
C PHE A 179 8.09 6.17 -7.47
N GLY A 180 9.06 5.98 -8.37
CA GLY A 180 9.52 7.04 -9.27
C GLY A 180 8.61 7.21 -10.49
N ASP A 181 8.31 6.10 -11.17
CA ASP A 181 7.65 6.08 -12.49
C ASP A 181 6.42 5.15 -12.54
N GLY A 182 6.06 4.53 -11.42
CA GLY A 182 4.85 3.72 -11.30
C GLY A 182 4.93 2.34 -11.95
N ASN A 183 6.12 1.90 -12.36
CA ASN A 183 6.33 0.59 -12.97
C ASN A 183 5.91 -0.53 -12.00
N GLN A 184 4.97 -1.39 -12.40
CA GLN A 184 4.53 -2.55 -11.62
C GLN A 184 5.13 -3.84 -12.18
N VAL A 185 5.89 -4.54 -11.34
CA VAL A 185 6.57 -5.78 -11.73
C VAL A 185 6.36 -6.88 -10.69
N SER A 186 6.89 -8.05 -10.98
CA SER A 186 7.13 -9.09 -9.98
C SER A 186 8.61 -9.39 -9.92
N THR A 187 9.17 -9.41 -8.72
CA THR A 187 10.61 -9.60 -8.50
C THR A 187 10.89 -10.64 -7.43
N GLY A 188 12.13 -11.12 -7.37
CA GLY A 188 12.58 -12.19 -6.48
C GLY A 188 12.27 -11.86 -5.01
N LYS A 189 11.63 -12.80 -4.29
CA LYS A 189 11.23 -12.60 -2.89
C LYS A 189 12.40 -12.33 -1.93
N ASP A 190 13.60 -12.72 -2.35
CA ASP A 190 14.87 -12.52 -1.66
C ASP A 190 15.45 -11.11 -1.81
N ASN A 191 14.93 -10.29 -2.73
CA ASN A 191 15.35 -8.90 -2.87
C ASN A 191 14.87 -8.04 -1.70
N GLU A 192 15.69 -7.07 -1.30
CA GLU A 192 15.33 -6.14 -0.23
C GLU A 192 14.70 -4.85 -0.79
N LEU A 193 13.39 -4.72 -0.65
CA LEU A 193 12.64 -3.53 -1.03
C LEU A 193 11.96 -2.92 0.20
N ARG A 194 11.34 -1.76 0.01
CA ARG A 194 10.66 -1.00 1.08
C ARG A 194 9.22 -1.45 1.25
N ALA A 195 8.62 -1.19 2.39
CA ALA A 195 7.18 -1.26 2.59
C ALA A 195 6.74 -0.06 3.42
N ARG A 196 5.71 0.65 2.94
CA ARG A 196 5.00 1.65 3.72
C ARG A 196 3.73 1.00 4.28
N PRO A 197 3.66 0.71 5.60
CA PRO A 197 2.56 -0.03 6.17
C PRO A 197 1.21 0.64 5.92
N VAL A 198 0.17 -0.19 5.80
CA VAL A 198 -1.21 0.24 5.69
C VAL A 198 -2.08 -0.44 6.73
N ARG A 199 -3.17 0.21 7.10
CA ARG A 199 -4.30 -0.41 7.81
C ARG A 199 -5.58 -0.07 7.06
N ARG A 200 -6.67 -0.77 7.40
CA ARG A 200 -7.97 -0.55 6.76
C ARG A 200 -9.11 -0.52 7.75
N GLU A 201 -10.13 0.28 7.46
CA GLU A 201 -11.36 0.33 8.23
C GLU A 201 -12.57 0.07 7.34
N LEU A 202 -13.53 -0.72 7.83
CA LEU A 202 -14.78 -0.96 7.13
C LEU A 202 -15.62 0.32 7.11
N ILE A 203 -16.09 0.72 5.94
CA ILE A 203 -17.04 1.83 5.78
C ILE A 203 -18.45 1.25 5.95
N ILE A 204 -19.13 1.69 7.01
CA ILE A 204 -20.54 1.36 7.29
C ILE A 204 -21.39 2.56 6.86
N ASP A 205 -22.37 2.31 6.00
CA ASP A 205 -23.38 3.31 5.58
C ASP A 205 -24.48 3.50 6.63
#